data_AF-A0A821HY28-F1
#
_entry.id   AF-A0A821HY28-F1
#
_cell.length_a   1.000
_cell.length_b   1.000
_cell.length_c   1.000
_cell.angle_alpha   90.00
_cell.angle_beta   90.00
_cell.angle_gamma   90.00
#
_symmetry.space_group_name_H-M   'P 1'
#
loop_
_entity.id
_entity.type
_entity.pdbx_description
1 polymer ?
#
loop_
_entity_poly.entity_id
_entity_poly.type
_entity_poly.pdbx_seq_one_letter_code
_entity_poly.pdbx_strand_id
1 'polypeptide(L)'
;CSKYWYIFGFLTLIILVAIAVIIGVLIFRSKHKARECYLPCDPSDRLVQLNSTYCECQLINECEFDPPVCGLFSCTKFNGIGYECNCTTGFQHPSTTHDLTVCEDTNECENLNTCGEHQLCHNTIGNYTCSCENGFETITTPDGIACQDQDECTVPNPCSNARCINTSGSFKCVCNSGFEPEVSNPLHCDDIDECLRFNPCTDHNEICENTAGSFLCGCAQGYRRNEHGNCTSI
;
A
#
# COMPACT_ATOMS: atom_id res chain seq x y z
N CYS A 1 -61.94 -71.98 57.46
CA CYS A 1 -61.08 -70.77 57.56
C CYS A 1 -59.63 -70.98 57.13
N SER A 2 -58.92 -72.06 57.51
CA SER A 2 -57.46 -72.16 57.28
C SER A 2 -57.00 -72.27 55.80
N LYS A 3 -57.73 -72.99 54.93
CA LYS A 3 -57.35 -73.15 53.50
C LYS A 3 -57.48 -71.86 52.67
N TYR A 4 -58.39 -70.96 53.02
CA TYR A 4 -58.59 -69.69 52.31
C TYR A 4 -57.46 -68.68 52.60
N TRP A 5 -56.90 -68.70 53.80
CA TRP A 5 -55.77 -67.85 54.19
C TRP A 5 -54.50 -68.19 53.42
N TYR A 6 -54.25 -69.49 53.18
CA TYR A 6 -53.14 -69.95 52.34
C TYR A 6 -53.28 -69.53 50.88
N ILE A 7 -54.47 -69.65 50.29
CA ILE A 7 -54.71 -69.23 48.90
C ILE A 7 -54.59 -67.71 48.76
N PHE A 8 -55.12 -66.94 49.71
CA PHE A 8 -55.02 -65.47 49.69
C PHE A 8 -53.57 -65.00 49.87
N GLY A 9 -52.81 -65.63 50.78
CA GLY A 9 -51.37 -65.36 50.96
C GLY A 9 -50.52 -65.75 49.75
N PHE A 10 -50.89 -66.82 49.05
CA PHE A 10 -50.20 -67.23 47.82
C PHE A 10 -50.51 -66.28 46.65
N LEU A 11 -51.76 -65.81 46.53
CA LEU A 11 -52.15 -64.82 45.53
C LEU A 11 -51.47 -63.47 45.76
N THR A 12 -51.40 -63.00 47.00
CA THR A 12 -50.71 -61.74 47.32
C THR A 12 -49.21 -61.83 47.05
N LEU A 13 -48.58 -62.97 47.34
CA LEU A 13 -47.18 -63.20 46.99
C LEU A 13 -46.96 -63.17 45.47
N ILE A 14 -47.83 -63.81 44.69
CA ILE A 14 -47.76 -63.77 43.22
C ILE A 14 -47.90 -62.34 42.69
N ILE A 15 -48.84 -61.56 43.23
CA ILE A 15 -49.06 -60.17 42.82
C ILE A 15 -47.84 -59.31 43.16
N LEU A 16 -47.26 -59.46 44.36
CA LEU A 16 -46.06 -58.72 44.75
C LEU A 16 -44.84 -59.06 43.88
N VAL A 17 -44.67 -60.34 43.53
CA VAL A 17 -43.62 -60.78 42.59
C VAL A 17 -43.86 -60.19 41.20
N ALA A 18 -45.11 -60.20 40.71
CA ALA A 18 -45.44 -59.62 39.42
C ALA A 18 -45.18 -58.10 39.38
N ILE A 19 -45.55 -57.36 40.42
CA ILE A 19 -45.27 -55.93 40.55
C ILE A 19 -43.77 -55.66 40.59
N ALA A 20 -42.99 -56.45 41.35
CA ALA A 20 -41.54 -56.32 41.42
C ALA A 20 -40.87 -56.58 40.06
N VAL A 21 -41.35 -57.56 39.30
CA VAL A 21 -40.89 -57.84 37.92
C VAL A 21 -41.22 -56.68 36.99
N ILE A 22 -42.45 -56.14 37.05
CA ILE A 22 -42.86 -55.01 36.20
C ILE A 22 -42.05 -53.76 36.54
N ILE A 23 -41.85 -53.44 37.82
CA ILE A 23 -40.99 -52.33 38.26
C ILE A 23 -39.55 -52.55 37.80
N GLY A 24 -39.02 -53.77 37.92
CA GLY A 24 -37.70 -54.14 37.40
C GLY A 24 -37.57 -53.91 35.89
N VAL A 25 -38.57 -54.31 35.10
CA VAL A 25 -38.62 -54.10 33.64
C VAL A 25 -38.75 -52.62 33.29
N LEU A 26 -39.55 -51.85 34.03
CA LEU A 26 -39.69 -50.40 33.82
C LEU A 26 -38.42 -49.64 34.17
N ILE A 27 -37.75 -49.99 35.28
CA ILE A 27 -36.45 -49.42 35.67
C ILE A 27 -35.39 -49.81 34.62
N PHE A 28 -35.35 -51.07 34.18
CA PHE A 28 -34.46 -51.55 33.12
C PHE A 28 -34.69 -50.81 31.80
N ARG A 29 -35.95 -50.60 31.40
CA ARG A 29 -36.32 -49.80 30.22
C ARG A 29 -35.97 -48.32 30.37
N SER A 30 -36.05 -47.74 31.58
CA SER A 30 -35.66 -46.34 31.80
C SER A 30 -34.15 -46.13 31.70
N LYS A 31 -33.33 -47.07 32.20
CA LYS A 31 -31.87 -47.01 32.09
C LYS A 31 -31.35 -47.14 30.66
N HIS A 32 -32.15 -47.67 29.73
CA HIS A 32 -31.82 -47.77 28.31
C HIS A 32 -32.24 -46.56 27.46
N LYS A 33 -32.82 -45.50 28.05
CA LYS A 33 -33.40 -44.37 27.29
C LYS A 33 -32.48 -43.17 27.05
N ALA A 34 -31.20 -43.27 27.34
CA ALA A 34 -30.20 -42.30 26.92
C ALA A 34 -28.91 -43.05 26.57
N ARG A 35 -28.81 -43.56 25.34
CA ARG A 35 -27.50 -43.90 24.77
C ARG A 35 -26.92 -42.59 24.27
N GLU A 36 -26.12 -41.94 25.11
CA GLU A 36 -25.22 -40.89 24.66
C GLU A 36 -24.36 -41.45 23.51
N CYS A 37 -24.30 -40.71 22.42
CA CYS A 37 -23.57 -41.14 21.24
C CYS A 37 -22.06 -41.05 21.51
N TYR A 38 -21.44 -42.19 21.77
CA TYR A 38 -19.99 -42.35 21.89
C TYR A 38 -19.47 -43.06 20.64
N LEU A 39 -19.49 -42.38 19.48
CA LEU A 39 -18.65 -42.79 18.36
C LEU A 39 -17.38 -41.91 18.37
N PRO A 40 -16.17 -42.49 18.26
CA PRO A 40 -14.99 -41.69 17.98
C PRO A 40 -15.07 -41.22 16.52
N CYS A 41 -15.36 -39.94 16.32
CA CYS A 41 -15.19 -39.29 15.02
C CYS A 41 -13.71 -38.94 14.83
N ASP A 42 -13.30 -38.76 13.58
CA ASP A 42 -12.01 -38.17 13.26
C ASP A 42 -11.93 -36.74 13.85
N PRO A 43 -10.74 -36.21 14.22
CA PRO A 43 -10.60 -34.80 14.62
C PRO A 43 -11.18 -33.78 13.63
N SER A 44 -11.26 -34.13 12.34
CA SER A 44 -11.85 -33.31 11.26
C SER A 44 -13.39 -33.39 11.15
N ASP A 45 -14.02 -34.24 11.96
CA ASP A 45 -15.45 -34.52 11.94
C ASP A 45 -16.16 -34.02 13.21
N ARG A 46 -17.41 -33.59 13.04
CA ARG A 46 -18.33 -33.32 14.15
C ARG A 46 -19.35 -34.44 14.25
N LEU A 47 -19.54 -34.94 15.47
CA LEU A 47 -20.61 -35.88 15.77
C LEU A 47 -21.96 -35.15 15.73
N VAL A 48 -22.81 -35.49 14.77
CA VAL A 48 -24.16 -34.93 14.62
C VAL A 48 -25.20 -35.97 15.01
N GLN A 49 -26.15 -35.58 15.87
CA GLN A 49 -27.25 -36.44 16.29
C GLN A 49 -28.45 -36.27 15.33
N LEU A 50 -28.71 -37.29 14.51
CA LEU A 50 -29.79 -37.28 13.53
C LEU A 50 -31.15 -37.65 14.17
N ASN A 51 -31.15 -38.46 15.24
CA ASN A 51 -32.32 -38.72 16.10
C ASN A 51 -31.88 -39.30 17.46
N SER A 52 -32.84 -39.72 18.30
CA SER A 52 -32.59 -40.27 19.65
C SER A 52 -31.70 -41.51 19.71
N THR A 53 -31.37 -42.13 18.57
CA THR A 53 -30.64 -43.41 18.47
C THR A 53 -29.55 -43.45 17.38
N TYR A 54 -29.46 -42.44 16.52
CA TYR A 54 -28.55 -42.45 15.37
C TYR A 54 -27.71 -41.16 15.34
N CYS A 55 -26.41 -41.35 15.33
CA CYS A 55 -25.41 -40.29 15.22
C CYS A 55 -24.46 -40.63 14.07
N GLU A 56 -24.07 -39.61 13.32
CA GLU A 56 -23.18 -39.72 12.16
C GLU A 56 -22.07 -38.67 12.30
N CYS A 57 -20.85 -39.05 11.93
CA CYS A 57 -19.74 -38.11 11.83
C CYS A 57 -19.91 -37.37 10.50
N GLN A 58 -20.13 -36.06 10.60
CA GLN A 58 -20.19 -35.19 9.43
C GLN A 58 -18.93 -34.34 9.40
N LEU A 59 -18.39 -34.19 8.20
CA LEU A 59 -17.29 -33.27 7.93
C LEU A 59 -17.67 -31.88 8.42
N ILE A 60 -16.80 -31.30 9.24
CA ILE A 60 -16.92 -29.91 9.60
C ILE A 60 -16.72 -29.08 8.33
N ASN A 61 -17.57 -28.06 8.14
CA ASN A 61 -17.30 -27.02 7.15
C ASN A 61 -16.76 -25.81 7.90
N GLU A 62 -15.44 -25.70 7.99
CA GLU A 62 -14.77 -24.60 8.69
C GLU A 62 -15.03 -23.25 8.01
N CYS A 63 -15.39 -23.26 6.72
CA CYS A 63 -15.76 -22.05 5.99
C CYS A 63 -17.11 -21.44 6.43
N GLU A 64 -17.93 -22.17 7.19
CA GLU A 64 -19.21 -21.69 7.74
C GLU A 64 -19.08 -21.21 9.21
N PHE A 65 -17.87 -21.15 9.75
CA PHE A 65 -17.67 -20.67 11.12
C PHE A 65 -17.96 -19.18 11.24
N ASP A 66 -18.47 -18.79 12.40
CA ASP A 66 -18.71 -17.40 12.79
C ASP A 66 -17.94 -17.11 14.09
N PRO A 67 -16.83 -16.36 14.05
CA PRO A 67 -16.31 -15.62 12.89
C PRO A 67 -15.65 -16.51 11.81
N PRO A 68 -15.57 -16.04 10.54
CA PRO A 68 -14.97 -16.79 9.44
C PRO A 68 -13.48 -17.08 9.68
N VAL A 69 -13.06 -18.32 9.44
CA VAL A 69 -11.68 -18.76 9.69
C VAL A 69 -10.67 -18.06 8.77
N CYS A 70 -11.03 -17.80 7.52
CA CYS A 70 -10.19 -17.09 6.56
C CYS A 70 -10.35 -15.56 6.59
N GLY A 71 -11.04 -15.01 7.60
CA GLY A 71 -11.34 -13.58 7.67
C GLY A 71 -12.14 -13.09 6.46
N LEU A 72 -11.55 -12.18 5.67
CA LEU A 72 -12.14 -11.62 4.44
C LEU A 72 -11.79 -12.42 3.17
N PHE A 73 -10.93 -13.44 3.27
CA PHE A 73 -10.38 -14.16 2.14
C PHE A 73 -11.17 -15.43 1.80
N SER A 74 -10.95 -15.97 0.60
CA SER A 74 -11.77 -17.05 0.06
C SER A 74 -11.45 -18.38 0.75
N CYS A 75 -12.42 -18.96 1.45
CA CYS A 75 -12.31 -20.30 2.03
C CYS A 75 -12.77 -21.37 1.03
N THR A 76 -11.97 -22.41 0.82
CA THR A 76 -12.33 -23.57 0.00
C THR A 76 -12.16 -24.86 0.80
N LYS A 77 -13.08 -25.81 0.61
CA LYS A 77 -13.03 -27.11 1.28
C LYS A 77 -11.92 -27.97 0.68
N PHE A 78 -10.97 -28.41 1.49
CA PHE A 78 -9.87 -29.25 1.06
C PHE A 78 -10.24 -30.73 1.22
N ASN A 79 -10.82 -31.33 0.17
CA ASN A 79 -11.09 -32.77 0.04
C ASN A 79 -11.77 -33.47 1.23
N GLY A 80 -12.46 -32.73 2.11
CA GLY A 80 -13.08 -33.31 3.30
C GLY A 80 -12.08 -33.75 4.38
N ILE A 81 -10.92 -33.10 4.47
CA ILE A 81 -9.98 -33.28 5.59
C ILE A 81 -9.55 -31.94 6.22
N GLY A 82 -10.09 -30.83 5.72
CA GLY A 82 -9.86 -29.48 6.25
C GLY A 82 -10.29 -28.40 5.25
N TYR A 83 -9.68 -27.23 5.38
CA TYR A 83 -9.95 -26.03 4.60
C TYR A 83 -8.65 -25.40 4.08
N GLU A 84 -8.77 -24.63 3.01
CA GLU A 84 -7.69 -23.83 2.44
C GLU A 84 -8.20 -22.39 2.24
N CYS A 85 -7.47 -21.42 2.78
CA CYS A 85 -7.75 -20.00 2.60
C CYS A 85 -6.94 -19.48 1.42
N ASN A 86 -7.61 -19.13 0.32
CA ASN A 86 -6.97 -18.56 -0.85
C ASN A 86 -6.92 -17.03 -0.72
N CYS A 87 -5.70 -16.48 -0.72
CA CYS A 87 -5.50 -15.05 -0.79
C CYS A 87 -5.99 -14.53 -2.15
N THR A 88 -6.63 -13.35 -2.13
CA THR A 88 -7.05 -12.66 -3.36
C THR A 88 -5.85 -11.97 -4.02
N THR A 89 -5.98 -11.57 -5.28
CA THR A 89 -4.93 -10.81 -5.98
C THR A 89 -4.51 -9.58 -5.16
N GLY A 90 -3.20 -9.35 -5.04
CA GLY A 90 -2.62 -8.29 -4.19
C GLY A 90 -2.33 -8.73 -2.75
N PHE A 91 -2.60 -9.99 -2.40
CA PHE A 91 -2.27 -10.56 -1.10
C PHE A 91 -1.54 -11.90 -1.25
N GLN A 92 -0.70 -12.22 -0.27
CA GLN A 92 0.05 -13.47 -0.20
C GLN A 92 0.04 -14.06 1.21
N HIS A 93 0.34 -15.35 1.34
CA HIS A 93 0.57 -15.93 2.66
C HIS A 93 1.92 -15.45 3.23
N PRO A 94 2.02 -15.22 4.54
CA PRO A 94 3.27 -14.83 5.16
C PRO A 94 4.35 -15.87 4.91
N SER A 95 5.52 -15.44 4.44
CA SER A 95 6.65 -16.35 4.21
C SER A 95 7.31 -16.83 5.52
N THR A 96 7.02 -16.16 6.63
CA THR A 96 7.66 -16.38 7.93
C THR A 96 6.85 -17.30 8.86
N THR A 97 5.57 -17.52 8.56
CA THR A 97 4.70 -18.39 9.34
C THR A 97 4.11 -19.48 8.43
N HIS A 98 3.93 -20.68 8.96
CA HIS A 98 3.14 -21.71 8.27
C HIS A 98 1.62 -21.50 8.49
N ASP A 99 1.22 -20.27 8.83
CA ASP A 99 -0.18 -19.95 9.10
C ASP A 99 -0.89 -19.58 7.79
N LEU A 100 -1.47 -20.59 7.16
CA LEU A 100 -2.21 -20.47 5.91
C LEU A 100 -3.60 -19.87 6.09
N THR A 101 -3.96 -19.38 7.29
CA THR A 101 -5.24 -18.69 7.53
C THR A 101 -5.14 -17.18 7.37
N VAL A 102 -3.90 -16.65 7.35
CA VAL A 102 -3.61 -15.22 7.25
C VAL A 102 -3.10 -14.91 5.85
N CYS A 103 -3.57 -13.78 5.31
CA CYS A 103 -3.04 -13.17 4.10
C CYS A 103 -2.51 -11.78 4.44
N GLU A 104 -1.30 -11.48 3.99
CA GLU A 104 -0.66 -10.17 4.08
C GLU A 104 -0.66 -9.49 2.71
N ASP A 105 -0.58 -8.17 2.74
CA ASP A 105 -0.47 -7.34 1.56
C ASP A 105 0.81 -7.66 0.78
N THR A 106 0.71 -7.85 -0.53
CA THR A 106 1.88 -8.01 -1.40
C THR A 106 2.42 -6.63 -1.74
N ASN A 107 3.66 -6.32 -1.36
CA ASN A 107 4.28 -5.06 -1.74
C ASN A 107 4.77 -5.12 -3.20
N GLU A 108 3.95 -4.70 -4.16
CA GLU A 108 4.35 -4.75 -5.57
C GLU A 108 5.51 -3.79 -5.90
N CYS A 109 5.76 -2.78 -5.05
CA CYS A 109 6.85 -1.81 -5.24
C CYS A 109 8.24 -2.36 -4.90
N GLU A 110 8.35 -3.56 -4.32
CA GLU A 110 9.65 -4.24 -4.20
C GLU A 110 10.17 -4.72 -5.57
N ASN A 111 9.28 -4.86 -6.56
CA ASN A 111 9.65 -5.16 -7.93
C ASN A 111 9.87 -3.87 -8.73
N LEU A 112 11.10 -3.67 -9.20
CA LEU A 112 11.51 -2.48 -9.95
C LEU A 112 10.78 -2.27 -11.28
N ASN A 113 10.15 -3.31 -11.84
CA ASN A 113 9.44 -3.25 -13.12
C ASN A 113 7.92 -3.06 -12.97
N THR A 114 7.43 -2.80 -11.77
CA THR A 114 6.00 -2.62 -11.50
C THR A 114 5.43 -1.36 -12.13
N CYS A 115 6.20 -0.26 -12.11
CA CYS A 115 5.85 1.00 -12.77
C CYS A 115 6.76 1.26 -13.98
N GLY A 116 6.33 2.16 -14.86
CA GLY A 116 7.06 2.56 -16.06
C GLY A 116 8.24 3.50 -15.78
N GLU A 117 8.91 3.94 -16.83
CA GLU A 117 10.01 4.91 -16.74
C GLU A 117 9.51 6.25 -16.16
N HIS A 118 10.32 6.87 -15.30
CA HIS A 118 9.99 8.11 -14.58
C HIS A 118 8.70 8.04 -13.74
N GLN A 119 8.36 6.85 -13.23
CA GLN A 119 7.25 6.65 -12.31
C GLN A 119 7.72 6.20 -10.93
N LEU A 120 7.05 6.73 -9.92
CA LEU A 120 7.15 6.36 -8.52
C LEU A 120 6.03 5.37 -8.18
N CYS A 121 6.40 4.24 -7.57
CA CYS A 121 5.47 3.23 -7.10
C CYS A 121 5.03 3.52 -5.67
N HIS A 122 3.71 3.46 -5.42
CA HIS A 122 3.10 3.58 -4.10
C HIS A 122 2.30 2.32 -3.81
N ASN A 123 2.78 1.55 -2.82
CA ASN A 123 2.09 0.35 -2.37
C ASN A 123 0.82 0.73 -1.59
N THR A 124 -0.28 0.05 -1.88
CA THR A 124 -1.57 0.24 -1.21
C THR A 124 -2.12 -1.12 -0.76
N ILE A 125 -3.10 -1.14 0.14
CA ILE A 125 -3.63 -2.43 0.61
C ILE A 125 -4.38 -3.12 -0.53
N GLY A 126 -3.88 -4.27 -0.97
CA GLY A 126 -4.42 -5.13 -2.02
C GLY A 126 -4.15 -4.66 -3.45
N ASN A 127 -3.31 -3.63 -3.65
CA ASN A 127 -2.95 -3.11 -4.98
C ASN A 127 -1.77 -2.12 -4.89
N TYR A 128 -1.36 -1.53 -6.00
CA TYR A 128 -0.42 -0.43 -6.06
C TYR A 128 -0.93 0.70 -6.97
N THR A 129 -0.28 1.85 -6.86
CA THR A 129 -0.48 2.98 -7.79
C THR A 129 0.86 3.51 -8.27
N CYS A 130 0.91 3.97 -9.52
CA CYS A 130 2.10 4.61 -10.11
C CYS A 130 1.80 6.09 -10.36
N SER A 131 2.74 6.97 -10.02
CA SER A 131 2.66 8.41 -10.32
C SER A 131 3.93 8.90 -10.98
N CYS A 132 3.88 9.95 -11.80
CA CYS A 132 5.09 10.53 -12.37
C CYS A 132 6.02 11.13 -11.31
N GLU A 133 7.33 11.07 -11.56
CA GLU A 133 8.35 11.82 -10.81
C GLU A 133 8.11 13.34 -10.92
N ASN A 134 8.68 14.11 -9.99
CA ASN A 134 8.64 15.57 -10.08
C ASN A 134 9.31 16.05 -11.38
N GLY A 135 8.71 17.03 -12.05
CA GLY A 135 9.17 17.53 -13.35
C GLY A 135 8.65 16.73 -14.55
N PHE A 136 7.77 15.74 -14.32
CA PHE A 136 7.12 14.98 -15.38
C PHE A 136 5.59 15.11 -15.29
N GLU A 137 4.93 15.14 -16.45
CA GLU A 137 3.49 15.16 -16.58
C GLU A 137 2.93 13.82 -17.08
N THR A 138 1.75 13.47 -16.58
CA THR A 138 1.05 12.24 -16.95
C THR A 138 0.47 12.36 -18.34
N ILE A 139 0.87 11.47 -19.24
CA ILE A 139 0.31 11.34 -20.59
C ILE A 139 -0.38 9.98 -20.76
N THR A 140 -1.45 9.96 -21.55
CA THR A 140 -2.13 8.71 -21.92
C THR A 140 -1.60 8.21 -23.25
N THR A 141 -1.05 6.99 -23.25
CA THR A 141 -0.60 6.28 -24.44
C THR A 141 -1.56 5.14 -24.76
N PRO A 142 -1.51 4.56 -25.98
CA PRO A 142 -2.28 3.34 -26.28
C PRO A 142 -1.96 2.15 -25.36
N ASP A 143 -0.76 2.14 -24.77
CA ASP A 143 -0.27 1.07 -23.89
C ASP A 143 -0.54 1.35 -22.39
N GLY A 144 -1.08 2.52 -22.04
CA GLY A 144 -1.43 2.88 -20.66
C GLY A 144 -1.05 4.31 -20.27
N ILE A 145 -0.59 4.49 -19.02
CA ILE A 145 -0.12 5.79 -18.50
C ILE A 145 1.41 5.84 -18.64
N ALA A 146 1.92 6.92 -19.24
CA ALA A 146 3.34 7.22 -19.31
C ALA A 146 3.63 8.61 -18.73
N CYS A 147 4.91 8.89 -18.48
CA CYS A 147 5.37 10.16 -17.95
C CYS A 147 6.23 10.86 -18.99
N GLN A 148 5.88 12.10 -19.31
CA GLN A 148 6.63 12.93 -20.23
C GLN A 148 7.26 14.09 -19.46
N ASP A 149 8.49 14.42 -19.81
CA ASP A 149 9.20 15.57 -19.27
C ASP A 149 8.40 16.86 -19.48
N GLN A 150 8.21 17.62 -18.40
CA GLN A 150 7.49 18.89 -18.44
C GLN A 150 8.45 19.99 -18.88
N ASP A 151 8.31 20.49 -20.11
CA ASP A 151 9.19 21.55 -20.61
C ASP A 151 8.85 22.92 -19.99
N GLU A 152 9.57 23.29 -18.93
CA GLU A 152 9.36 24.57 -18.24
C GLU A 152 9.80 25.78 -19.09
N CYS A 153 10.58 25.58 -20.16
CA CYS A 153 10.97 26.65 -21.08
C CYS A 153 9.83 27.11 -22.01
N THR A 154 8.73 26.37 -22.05
CA THR A 154 7.51 26.77 -22.78
C THR A 154 6.68 27.81 -22.02
N VAL A 155 6.93 27.97 -20.72
CA VAL A 155 6.26 28.94 -19.86
C VAL A 155 6.84 30.34 -20.10
N PRO A 156 6.04 31.43 -20.02
CA PRO A 156 6.56 32.79 -20.18
C PRO A 156 7.56 33.18 -19.08
N ASN A 157 8.73 33.71 -19.48
CA ASN A 157 9.80 34.23 -18.62
C ASN A 157 10.24 33.27 -17.48
N PRO A 158 10.68 32.03 -17.80
CA PRO A 158 11.10 31.05 -16.80
C PRO A 158 12.49 31.37 -16.21
N CYS A 159 13.27 32.21 -16.91
CA CYS A 159 14.58 32.72 -16.51
C CYS A 159 14.61 34.24 -16.63
N SER A 160 15.36 34.92 -15.77
CA SER A 160 15.57 36.37 -15.84
C SER A 160 17.01 36.68 -16.28
N ASN A 161 17.18 37.53 -17.31
CA ASN A 161 18.48 37.83 -17.93
C ASN A 161 19.28 36.58 -18.35
N ALA A 162 18.58 35.50 -18.68
CA ALA A 162 19.16 34.21 -19.03
C ALA A 162 18.37 33.52 -20.15
N ARG A 163 19.04 32.61 -20.86
CA ARG A 163 18.38 31.64 -21.74
C ARG A 163 17.95 30.40 -20.95
N CYS A 164 16.73 29.92 -21.20
CA CYS A 164 16.23 28.68 -20.64
C CYS A 164 16.71 27.47 -21.47
N ILE A 165 17.07 26.38 -20.79
CA ILE A 165 17.41 25.09 -21.39
C ILE A 165 16.66 24.01 -20.62
N ASN A 166 15.72 23.34 -21.30
CA ASN A 166 14.99 22.23 -20.73
C ASN A 166 15.92 21.01 -20.52
N THR A 167 15.71 20.26 -19.46
CA THR A 167 16.48 19.07 -19.08
C THR A 167 15.55 17.98 -18.55
N SER A 168 15.96 16.72 -18.54
CA SER A 168 15.06 15.66 -18.03
C SER A 168 14.73 15.88 -16.54
N GLY A 169 13.45 16.07 -16.24
CA GLY A 169 12.86 16.32 -14.92
C GLY A 169 13.05 17.74 -14.38
N SER A 170 13.60 18.68 -15.15
CA SER A 170 13.83 20.06 -14.69
C SER A 170 14.29 20.99 -15.83
N PHE A 171 14.71 22.21 -15.50
CA PHE A 171 15.34 23.12 -16.45
C PHE A 171 16.52 23.85 -15.81
N LYS A 172 17.35 24.47 -16.65
CA LYS A 172 18.41 25.37 -16.20
C LYS A 172 18.42 26.67 -16.97
N CYS A 173 18.76 27.73 -16.26
CA CYS A 173 18.98 29.05 -16.81
C CYS A 173 20.48 29.26 -17.04
N VAL A 174 20.84 29.73 -18.22
CA VAL A 174 22.22 30.12 -18.55
C VAL A 174 22.25 31.62 -18.75
N CYS A 175 22.97 32.33 -17.88
CA CYS A 175 23.06 33.79 -17.90
C CYS A 175 23.55 34.31 -19.25
N ASN A 176 22.95 35.42 -19.68
CA ASN A 176 23.40 36.15 -20.85
C ASN A 176 24.79 36.75 -20.58
N SER A 177 25.51 37.12 -21.63
CA SER A 177 26.79 37.82 -21.49
C SER A 177 26.63 39.11 -20.66
N GLY A 178 27.56 39.35 -19.74
CA GLY A 178 27.50 40.47 -18.79
C GLY A 178 26.71 40.17 -17.50
N PHE A 179 26.15 38.96 -17.35
CA PHE A 179 25.40 38.57 -16.15
C PHE A 179 26.01 37.32 -15.49
N GLU A 180 25.82 37.19 -14.18
CA GLU A 180 26.22 36.02 -13.38
C GLU A 180 25.06 35.45 -12.58
N PRO A 181 25.05 34.14 -12.25
CA PRO A 181 23.96 33.53 -11.49
C PRO A 181 23.83 34.14 -10.10
N GLU A 182 22.61 34.50 -9.71
CA GLU A 182 22.34 34.94 -8.34
C GLU A 182 22.62 33.79 -7.35
N VAL A 183 23.28 34.09 -6.23
CA VAL A 183 23.63 33.09 -5.20
C VAL A 183 22.39 32.44 -4.58
N SER A 184 21.31 33.19 -4.44
CA SER A 184 20.08 32.74 -3.78
C SER A 184 19.14 31.97 -4.72
N ASN A 185 19.20 32.27 -6.03
CA ASN A 185 18.31 31.71 -7.03
C ASN A 185 19.02 31.56 -8.39
N PRO A 186 19.42 30.35 -8.79
CA PRO A 186 20.13 30.13 -10.06
C PRO A 186 19.24 30.36 -11.31
N LEU A 187 17.95 30.64 -11.15
CA LEU A 187 17.05 31.05 -12.23
C LEU A 187 17.12 32.55 -12.54
N HIS A 188 17.74 33.33 -11.63
CA HIS A 188 17.99 34.75 -11.80
C HIS A 188 19.46 34.99 -12.09
N CYS A 189 19.72 35.93 -12.99
CA CYS A 189 21.06 36.37 -13.30
C CYS A 189 21.18 37.86 -13.00
N ASP A 190 22.13 38.16 -12.12
CA ASP A 190 22.49 39.50 -11.71
C ASP A 190 23.49 40.09 -12.70
N ASP A 191 23.37 41.40 -12.88
CA ASP A 191 24.32 42.17 -13.66
C ASP A 191 25.71 42.14 -13.01
N ILE A 192 26.75 41.86 -13.80
CA ILE A 192 28.13 41.90 -13.30
C ILE A 192 28.57 43.35 -13.30
N ASP A 193 28.80 43.93 -12.13
CA ASP A 193 29.39 45.27 -12.06
C ASP A 193 30.88 45.21 -12.44
N GLU A 194 31.17 45.42 -13.73
CA GLU A 194 32.55 45.35 -14.22
C GLU A 194 33.42 46.48 -13.68
N CYS A 195 32.82 47.63 -13.35
CA CYS A 195 33.51 48.76 -12.75
C CYS A 195 34.07 48.41 -11.37
N LEU A 196 33.30 47.72 -10.54
CA LEU A 196 33.74 47.25 -9.23
C LEU A 196 34.67 46.05 -9.32
N ARG A 197 34.43 45.13 -10.27
CA ARG A 197 35.12 43.85 -10.32
C ARG A 197 36.47 43.89 -11.05
N PHE A 198 36.56 44.65 -12.14
CA PHE A 198 37.71 44.63 -13.04
C PHE A 198 38.30 46.00 -13.34
N ASN A 199 37.55 47.08 -13.08
CA ASN A 199 37.90 48.46 -13.47
C ASN A 199 38.44 48.55 -14.92
N PRO A 200 37.57 48.28 -15.93
CA PRO A 200 37.98 48.04 -17.31
C PRO A 200 38.42 49.29 -18.08
N CYS A 201 38.17 50.50 -17.57
CA CYS A 201 38.55 51.74 -18.24
C CYS A 201 40.07 51.98 -18.15
N THR A 202 40.70 52.25 -19.30
CA THR A 202 42.16 52.24 -19.42
C THR A 202 42.80 53.62 -19.31
N ASP A 203 42.05 54.70 -19.61
CA ASP A 203 42.55 56.06 -19.51
C ASP A 203 42.31 56.60 -18.08
N HIS A 204 43.31 57.28 -17.51
CA HIS A 204 43.25 57.84 -16.16
C HIS A 204 42.17 58.94 -16.00
N ASN A 205 41.72 59.54 -17.11
CA ASN A 205 40.65 60.54 -17.11
C ASN A 205 39.29 59.96 -17.54
N GLU A 206 39.14 58.63 -17.56
CA GLU A 206 37.85 57.96 -17.74
C GLU A 206 37.16 57.66 -16.40
N ILE A 207 35.84 57.77 -16.42
CA ILE A 207 34.93 57.33 -15.36
C ILE A 207 34.19 56.11 -15.90
N CYS A 208 34.17 55.04 -15.10
CA CYS A 208 33.41 53.83 -15.39
C CYS A 208 31.99 53.98 -14.83
N GLU A 209 31.00 53.69 -15.67
CA GLU A 209 29.59 53.59 -15.29
C GLU A 209 29.07 52.19 -15.62
N ASN A 210 28.57 51.48 -14.62
CA ASN A 210 28.00 50.16 -14.81
C ASN A 210 26.62 50.25 -15.50
N THR A 211 26.32 49.32 -16.41
CA THR A 211 25.06 49.26 -17.16
C THR A 211 24.54 47.82 -17.24
N ALA A 212 23.25 47.60 -17.46
CA ALA A 212 22.74 46.23 -17.53
C ALA A 212 23.37 45.43 -18.69
N GLY A 213 24.15 44.40 -18.35
CA GLY A 213 24.88 43.51 -19.23
C GLY A 213 26.21 44.06 -19.77
N SER A 214 26.67 45.23 -19.31
CA SER A 214 27.91 45.86 -19.79
C SER A 214 28.36 47.06 -18.93
N PHE A 215 29.38 47.78 -19.38
CA PHE A 215 29.82 49.03 -18.76
C PHE A 215 30.09 50.10 -19.83
N LEU A 216 30.10 51.36 -19.40
CA LEU A 216 30.48 52.50 -20.22
C LEU A 216 31.68 53.23 -19.62
N CYS A 217 32.70 53.50 -20.44
CA CYS A 217 33.80 54.40 -20.10
C CYS A 217 33.59 55.77 -20.75
N GLY A 218 33.41 56.79 -19.92
CA GLY A 218 33.22 58.19 -20.33
C GLY A 218 34.34 59.09 -19.83
N CYS A 219 34.68 60.14 -20.57
CA CYS A 219 35.64 61.12 -20.06
C CYS A 219 35.07 61.88 -18.85
N ALA A 220 35.90 62.07 -17.82
CA ALA A 220 35.57 62.89 -16.67
C ALA A 220 35.18 64.32 -17.08
N GLN A 221 34.45 65.00 -16.21
CA GLN A 221 34.06 66.39 -16.43
C GLN A 221 35.29 67.27 -16.72
N GLY A 222 35.25 68.03 -17.82
CA GLY A 222 36.40 68.85 -18.26
C GLY A 222 37.35 68.13 -19.22
N TYR A 223 37.02 66.93 -19.69
CA TYR A 223 37.79 66.16 -20.67
C TYR A 223 36.93 65.75 -21.86
N ARG A 224 37.56 65.58 -23.04
CA ARG A 224 36.93 65.03 -24.25
C ARG A 224 37.84 64.00 -24.90
N ARG A 225 37.25 63.00 -25.58
CA ARG A 225 38.00 62.03 -26.39
C ARG A 225 38.66 62.71 -27.58
N ASN A 226 39.96 62.47 -27.76
CA ASN A 226 40.72 62.90 -28.93
C ASN A 226 40.62 61.86 -30.08
N GLU A 227 41.28 62.14 -31.22
CA GLU A 227 41.32 61.23 -32.40
C GLU A 227 41.94 59.86 -32.10
N HIS A 228 42.71 59.74 -31.01
CA HIS A 228 43.36 58.50 -30.57
C HIS A 228 42.55 57.74 -29.50
N GLY A 229 41.38 58.24 -29.11
CA GLY A 229 40.51 57.63 -28.09
C GLY A 229 40.80 58.02 -26.64
N ASN A 230 41.82 58.86 -26.38
CA ASN A 230 42.21 59.27 -25.03
C ASN A 230 41.46 60.53 -24.57
N CYS A 231 41.24 60.65 -23.26
CA CYS A 231 40.57 61.78 -22.64
C CYS A 231 41.56 62.93 -22.37
N THR A 232 41.45 64.01 -23.15
CA THR A 232 42.28 65.23 -23.02
C THR A 232 41.44 66.39 -22.49
N SER A 233 42.03 67.25 -21.66
CA SER A 233 41.32 68.41 -21.10
C SER A 233 40.77 69.31 -22.20
N ILE A 234 39.57 69.86 -21.96
CA ILE A 234 38.94 70.86 -22.84
C ILE A 234 39.53 72.25 -22.68
#